data_AF-A0A314ZLZ9-F1
#
_entry.id   AF-A0A314ZLZ9-F1
#
_cell.length_a   1.000
_cell.length_b   1.000
_cell.length_c   1.000
_cell.angle_alpha   90.00
_cell.angle_beta   90.00
_cell.angle_gamma   90.00
#
_symmetry.space_group_name_H-M   'P 1'
#
loop_
_entity.id
_entity.type
_entity.pdbx_description
1 polymer ?
#
loop_
_entity_poly.entity_id
_entity_poly.type
_entity_poly.pdbx_seq_one_letter_code
_entity_poly.pdbx_strand_id
1 'polypeptide(L)' 'MPRIRYGYAHVVNNLYREWSQYAIGGSMNPSVKSEANLFIAPKSRNNKEITWRKDSIGNNESWKFY' A
#
# COMPACT_ATOMS: atom_id res chain seq x y z
N MET A 1 3.96 -6.23 -4.38
CA MET A 1 2.53 -5.83 -4.39
C MET A 1 1.75 -6.57 -3.32
N PRO A 2 1.99 -6.27 -2.03
CA PRO A 2 1.25 -6.90 -0.96
C PRO A 2 -0.09 -6.20 -0.72
N ARG A 3 -1.11 -6.97 -0.33
CA ARG A 3 -2.34 -6.46 0.26
C ARG A 3 -2.46 -7.05 1.66
N ILE A 4 -2.15 -6.26 2.68
CA ILE A 4 -2.00 -6.73 4.05
C ILE A 4 -3.33 -6.62 4.81
N ARG A 5 -3.64 -7.65 5.61
CA ARG A 5 -4.75 -7.71 6.56
C ARG A 5 -4.17 -8.06 7.92
N TYR A 6 -4.38 -7.18 8.91
CA TYR A 6 -3.76 -7.28 10.23
C TYR A 6 -2.22 -7.35 10.21
N GLY A 7 -1.61 -7.32 11.40
CA GLY A 7 -0.17 -7.56 11.56
C GLY A 7 0.73 -6.47 11.02
N TYR A 8 2.02 -6.81 10.87
CA TYR A 8 3.08 -5.89 10.44
C TYR A 8 3.81 -6.42 9.21
N ALA A 9 4.09 -5.53 8.25
CA ALA A 9 4.93 -5.83 7.10
C ALA A 9 6.02 -4.77 6.94
N HIS A 10 7.27 -5.22 6.82
CA HIS A 10 8.38 -4.37 6.41
C HIS A 10 8.71 -4.65 4.94
N VAL A 11 8.44 -3.67 4.08
CA VAL A 11 8.63 -3.75 2.64
C VAL A 11 9.88 -2.93 2.30
N VAL A 12 10.97 -3.59 1.91
CA VAL A 12 12.29 -2.94 1.74
C VAL A 12 12.95 -3.30 0.42
N ASN A 13 13.57 -2.31 -0.23
CA ASN A 13 14.41 -2.51 -1.43
C ASN A 13 13.72 -3.22 -2.60
N ASN A 14 12.42 -3.00 -2.78
CA ASN A 14 11.66 -3.57 -3.90
C ASN A 14 11.49 -2.57 -5.05
N LEU A 15 11.46 -3.10 -6.28
CA LEU A 15 11.08 -2.37 -7.48
C LEU A 15 9.60 -2.61 -7.80
N TYR A 16 8.83 -1.53 -7.90
CA TYR A 16 7.43 -1.54 -8.31
C TYR A 16 7.27 -0.81 -9.64
N ARG A 17 6.65 -1.46 -10.63
CA ARG A 17 6.37 -0.90 -11.95
C ARG A 17 4.98 -1.31 -12.40
N GLU A 18 4.33 -0.46 -13.19
CA GLU A 18 3.12 -0.79 -13.97
C GLU A 18 1.98 -1.44 -13.15
N TRP A 19 1.73 -0.98 -11.91
CA TRP A 19 0.59 -1.46 -11.13
C TRP A 19 -0.76 -1.02 -11.73
N SER A 20 -1.77 -1.89 -11.70
CA SER A 20 -3.07 -1.58 -12.31
C SER A 20 -3.92 -0.62 -11.47
N GLN A 21 -3.77 -0.63 -10.14
CA GLN A 21 -4.58 0.20 -9.25
C GLN A 21 -3.74 0.82 -8.13
N TYR A 22 -2.93 0.00 -7.46
CA TYR A 22 -2.02 0.42 -6.39
C TYR A 22 -0.82 -0.53 -6.31
N ALA A 23 0.27 -0.07 -5.67
CA ALA A 23 1.46 -0.88 -5.43
C ALA A 23 1.39 -1.64 -4.08
N ILE A 24 0.87 -0.99 -3.02
CA ILE A 24 0.75 -1.54 -1.67
C ILE A 24 -0.67 -1.29 -1.14
N GLY A 25 -1.34 -2.34 -0.65
CA GLY A 25 -2.71 -2.24 -0.15
C GLY A 25 -2.85 -2.66 1.32
N GLY A 26 -3.86 -2.13 2.00
CA GLY A 26 -4.12 -2.42 3.40
C GLY A 26 -5.62 -2.40 3.73
N SER A 27 -6.05 -3.31 4.61
CA SER A 27 -7.39 -3.34 5.19
C SER A 27 -7.35 -4.03 6.54
N MET A 28 -8.32 -3.81 7.43
CA MET A 28 -8.36 -4.46 8.75
C MET A 28 -7.11 -4.12 9.59
N ASN A 29 -6.83 -2.83 9.74
CA ASN A 29 -5.80 -2.27 10.61
C ASN A 29 -4.37 -2.89 10.50
N PRO A 30 -3.75 -2.91 9.31
CA PRO A 30 -2.36 -3.36 9.19
C PRO A 30 -1.38 -2.24 9.58
N SER A 31 -0.15 -2.63 9.90
CA SER A 31 1.00 -1.73 10.02
C SER A 31 2.02 -2.05 8.93
N VAL A 32 2.45 -1.06 8.15
CA VAL A 32 3.38 -1.27 7.04
C VAL A 32 4.49 -0.26 7.12
N LYS A 33 5.74 -0.72 7.08
CA LYS A 33 6.92 0.13 6.93
C LYS A 33 7.47 -0.06 5.53
N SER A 34 7.57 1.00 4.74
CA SER A 34 8.06 0.98 3.37
C SER A 34 9.36 1.79 3.26
N GLU A 35 10.50 1.12 3.15
CA GLU A 35 11.81 1.78 3.10
C GLU A 35 12.57 1.44 1.82
N ALA A 36 13.20 2.46 1.22
CA ALA A 36 14.07 2.30 0.05
C ALA A 36 13.46 1.51 -1.12
N ASN A 37 12.14 1.58 -1.30
CA ASN A 37 11.45 1.02 -2.46
C ASN A 37 11.48 2.00 -3.63
N LEU A 38 11.62 1.49 -4.86
CA LEU A 38 11.54 2.28 -6.09
C LEU A 38 10.18 2.09 -6.74
N PHE A 39 9.42 3.18 -6.88
CA PHE A 39 8.09 3.18 -7.49
C PHE A 39 8.12 3.89 -8.83
N ILE A 40 7.88 3.15 -9.92
CA ILE A 40 7.71 3.70 -11.26
C ILE A 40 6.23 3.63 -11.62
N ALA A 41 5.56 4.78 -11.53
CA ALA A 41 4.13 4.85 -11.74
C ALA A 41 3.72 4.45 -13.18
N PRO A 42 2.57 3.76 -13.35
CA PRO A 42 2.00 3.44 -14.65
C PRO A 42 1.76 4.69 -15.49
N LYS A 43 1.70 4.56 -16.83
CA LYS A 43 1.39 5.69 -17.72
C LYS A 43 -0.01 6.28 -17.50
N SER A 44 -0.97 5.45 -17.08
CA SER A 44 -2.34 5.89 -16.77
C SER A 44 -2.36 7.05 -15.77
N ARG A 45 -3.17 8.06 -16.04
CA ARG A 45 -3.28 9.27 -15.21
C ARG A 45 -3.96 9.00 -13.86
N ASN A 46 -4.78 7.95 -13.79
CA ASN A 46 -5.62 7.66 -12.63
C ASN A 46 -4.95 6.74 -11.61
N ASN A 47 -3.81 6.13 -11.94
CA ASN A 47 -3.18 5.09 -11.12
C ASN A 47 -1.82 5.55 -10.59
N LYS A 48 -1.76 6.76 -10.02
CA LYS A 48 -0.53 7.33 -9.47
C LYS A 48 -0.34 7.04 -7.99
N GLU A 49 -1.42 6.68 -7.29
CA GLU A 49 -1.36 6.38 -5.88
C GLU A 49 -0.64 5.05 -5.64
N ILE A 50 0.36 5.08 -4.75
CA ILE A 50 1.15 3.92 -4.37
C ILE A 50 0.34 3.05 -3.40
N THR A 51 -0.39 3.68 -2.49
CA THR A 51 -1.14 3.02 -1.42
C THR A 51 -2.62 2.90 -1.75
N TRP A 52 -3.27 1.83 -1.28
CA TRP A 52 -4.73 1.72 -1.33
C TRP A 52 -5.31 1.21 -0.03
N ARG A 53 -6.17 2.03 0.60
CA ARG A 53 -6.73 1.77 1.92
C ARG A 53 -8.19 1.36 1.79
N LYS A 54 -8.58 0.22 2.37
CA LYS A 54 -10.00 -0.12 2.58
C LYS A 54 -10.38 0.19 4.01
N ASP A 55 -11.11 1.28 4.20
CA ASP A 55 -11.74 1.57 5.48
C ASP A 55 -12.92 0.63 5.70
N SER A 56 -12.97 0.02 6.89
CA SER A 56 -14.16 -0.70 7.35
C SER A 56 -15.10 0.32 7.99
N ILE A 57 -16.31 0.45 7.43
CA ILE A 57 -17.38 1.32 7.93
C ILE A 57 -17.53 1.09 9.45
N GLY A 58 -17.30 2.14 10.24
CA GLY A 58 -17.47 2.13 11.70
C GLY A 58 -16.22 1.92 12.55
N ASN A 59 -15.07 1.58 11.96
CA ASN A 59 -13.81 1.47 12.70
C ASN A 59 -12.82 2.57 12.30
N ASN A 60 -12.53 3.47 13.24
CA ASN A 60 -11.41 4.44 13.19
C ASN A 60 -10.03 3.76 13.27
N GLU A 61 -9.96 2.45 13.06
CA GLU A 61 -8.70 1.67 13.07
C GLU A 61 -7.96 1.88 11.75
N SER A 62 -7.36 3.07 11.65
CA SER A 62 -6.60 3.53 10.49
C SER A 62 -5.35 2.67 10.28
N TRP A 63 -5.17 2.21 9.05
CA TRP A 63 -3.90 1.63 8.58
C TRP A 63 -2.75 2.58 8.93
N LYS A 64 -1.75 2.07 9.67
CA LYS A 64 -0.47 2.75 9.93
C LYS A 64 0.53 2.47 8.80
N PHE A 65 0.84 3.48 8.00
CA PHE A 65 1.85 3.42 6.94
C PHE A 65 3.02 4.31 7.32
N TYR A 66 4.21 3.72 7.40
CA TYR A 66 5.48 4.32 7.80
C TYR A 66 6.47 4.32 6.63
#